data_AF-A0A3B8P1Q4-F1
#
_entry.id   AF-A0A3B8P1Q4-F1
#
_cell.length_a   1.000
_cell.length_b   1.000
_cell.length_c   1.000
_cell.angle_alpha   90.00
_cell.angle_beta   90.00
_cell.angle_gamma   90.00
#
_symmetry.space_group_name_H-M   'P 1'
#
loop_
_entity.id
_entity.type
_entity.pdbx_description
1 polymer ?
#
loop_
_entity_poly.entity_id
_entity_poly.type
_entity_poly.pdbx_seq_one_letter_code
_entity_poly.pdbx_strand_id
1 'polypeptide(L)'
;RLPRGLRFDHIRRLTLRNMDLSEIDEDFLSRFGNLVELDLQGNRLSTVPPGVERLRHLRQLHLGRNRIVMDGAGERRLSALAQLQVLNLSRNPLGYAPALPGLRRLRSLALNGTSLNAVPAQVTWQAHLDLRDNNISQIRMSLTDLRNQIDQMTVHDNPLDAVSEGLLDEASGGVTAGQRGSASYRHGPIDDELLECWLGDGPAATASERRTWWHALHAEQGSSGLFLFLADFARGDDFSEHPGHYRARIWRILKACAEHESVRERLFLQASGTRTCEDRLLLLLGQMEVAVQAEKYTSNLPPAAVPGKLMALARGLYRLDEVDRIAMRHIDQMRAANNPHIDEIEVQLFYRVKLASALDLPIEAETMHYEAFAHVTTRDLIAAQEQVLAAESPQALITSLAQRPFWEAYAREHYAERFAQVNAQSLTLLEASEKELANGTIDEWLFNQRSIGYMHEYQAAERKLLRTLAAELYQRLNP
;
A
#
# COMPACT_ATOMS: atom_id res chain seq x y z
N ARG A 1 -21.26 16.55 -19.26
CA ARG A 1 -21.11 17.99 -18.96
C ARG A 1 -22.07 18.38 -17.86
N LEU A 2 -21.57 19.02 -16.79
CA LEU A 2 -22.38 19.45 -15.65
C LEU A 2 -23.15 20.75 -15.98
N PRO A 3 -24.38 20.96 -15.47
CA PRO A 3 -25.16 22.16 -15.76
C PRO A 3 -24.43 23.44 -15.31
N ARG A 4 -24.54 24.53 -16.08
CA ARG A 4 -23.84 25.80 -15.80
C ARG A 4 -24.25 26.35 -14.42
N GLY A 5 -23.27 26.79 -13.63
CA GLY A 5 -23.49 27.41 -12.30
C GLY A 5 -23.43 26.47 -11.09
N LEU A 6 -23.46 25.16 -11.29
CA LEU A 6 -23.29 24.20 -10.18
C LEU A 6 -21.85 24.18 -9.67
N ARG A 7 -21.69 24.49 -8.38
CA ARG A 7 -20.45 24.36 -7.61
C ARG A 7 -20.60 23.25 -6.57
N PHE A 8 -19.53 22.48 -6.39
CA PHE A 8 -19.46 21.40 -5.43
C PHE A 8 -18.48 21.77 -4.32
N ASP A 9 -18.70 22.94 -3.72
CA ASP A 9 -17.82 23.51 -2.69
C ASP A 9 -17.80 22.69 -1.39
N HIS A 10 -18.63 21.66 -1.25
CA HIS A 10 -18.63 20.70 -0.15
C HIS A 10 -17.74 19.47 -0.41
N ILE A 11 -17.40 19.20 -1.67
CA ILE A 11 -16.59 18.03 -2.04
C ILE A 11 -15.12 18.32 -1.73
N ARG A 12 -14.49 17.40 -1.00
CA ARG A 12 -13.08 17.50 -0.55
C ARG A 12 -12.21 16.40 -1.13
N ARG A 13 -12.79 15.25 -1.46
CA ARG A 13 -12.13 14.15 -2.14
C ARG A 13 -12.92 13.80 -3.39
N LEU A 14 -12.23 13.69 -4.51
CA LEU A 14 -12.80 13.27 -5.79
C LEU A 14 -11.95 12.14 -6.34
N THR A 15 -12.57 10.97 -6.51
CA THR A 15 -11.92 9.78 -7.05
C THR A 15 -12.60 9.42 -8.38
N LEU A 16 -11.83 9.43 -9.46
CA LEU A 16 -12.23 9.08 -10.82
C LEU A 16 -11.22 8.08 -11.40
N ARG A 17 -10.99 6.98 -10.68
CA ARG A 17 -9.98 5.97 -11.03
C ARG A 17 -10.52 4.99 -12.08
N ASN A 18 -9.66 4.54 -13.00
CA ASN A 18 -9.98 3.49 -13.98
C ASN A 18 -11.26 3.81 -14.80
N MET A 19 -11.45 5.07 -15.17
CA MET A 19 -12.63 5.54 -15.90
C MET A 19 -12.36 5.77 -17.40
N ASP A 20 -11.20 5.32 -17.90
CA ASP A 20 -10.76 5.51 -19.28
C ASP A 20 -10.74 6.99 -19.76
N LEU A 21 -10.61 7.94 -18.83
CA LEU A 21 -10.66 9.37 -19.15
C LEU A 21 -9.45 9.76 -19.99
N SER A 22 -9.68 10.23 -21.22
CA SER A 22 -8.64 10.78 -22.09
C SER A 22 -8.36 12.26 -21.81
N GLU A 23 -9.37 12.99 -21.35
CA GLU A 23 -9.30 14.41 -21.05
C GLU A 23 -10.24 14.75 -19.89
N ILE A 24 -9.94 15.85 -19.21
CA ILE A 24 -10.81 16.45 -18.21
C ILE A 24 -10.92 17.93 -18.52
N ASP A 25 -12.14 18.39 -18.72
CA ASP A 25 -12.45 19.78 -19.01
C ASP A 25 -12.05 20.69 -17.83
N GLU A 26 -11.50 21.85 -18.14
CA GLU A 26 -11.15 22.90 -17.17
C GLU A 26 -12.36 23.32 -16.30
N ASP A 27 -13.52 23.45 -16.94
CA ASP A 27 -14.79 23.79 -16.27
C ASP A 27 -15.19 22.72 -15.25
N PHE A 28 -14.90 21.44 -15.50
CA PHE A 28 -15.24 20.36 -14.59
C PHE A 28 -14.48 20.50 -13.27
N LEU A 29 -13.14 20.57 -13.31
CA LEU A 29 -12.32 20.66 -12.09
C LEU A 29 -12.57 21.97 -11.34
N SER A 30 -12.84 23.08 -12.04
CA SER A 30 -13.09 24.39 -11.43
C SER A 30 -14.30 24.41 -10.49
N ARG A 31 -15.22 23.44 -10.60
CA ARG A 31 -16.42 23.33 -9.75
C ARG A 31 -16.12 22.79 -8.35
N PHE A 32 -14.94 22.20 -8.14
CA PHE A 32 -14.53 21.60 -6.88
C PHE A 32 -13.53 22.52 -6.17
N GLY A 33 -13.88 23.79 -5.95
CA GLY A 33 -12.94 24.83 -5.53
C GLY A 33 -12.18 24.53 -4.23
N ASN A 34 -12.77 23.71 -3.36
CA ASN A 34 -12.21 23.36 -2.06
C ASN A 34 -11.62 21.94 -2.01
N LEU A 35 -11.35 21.32 -3.16
CA LEU A 35 -10.84 19.96 -3.21
C LEU A 35 -9.48 19.83 -2.51
N VAL A 36 -9.34 18.83 -1.65
CA VAL A 36 -8.13 18.50 -0.89
C VAL A 36 -7.42 17.28 -1.48
N GLU A 37 -8.18 16.34 -2.03
CA GLU A 37 -7.66 15.12 -2.65
C GLU A 37 -8.32 14.86 -4.00
N LEU A 38 -7.49 14.65 -5.01
CA LEU A 38 -7.90 14.31 -6.37
C LEU A 38 -7.19 13.02 -6.80
N ASP A 39 -7.95 11.96 -7.02
CA ASP A 39 -7.45 10.71 -7.56
C ASP A 39 -7.98 10.48 -8.98
N LEU A 40 -7.06 10.52 -9.94
CA LEU A 40 -7.26 10.31 -11.38
C LEU A 40 -6.40 9.14 -11.88
N GLN A 41 -6.01 8.22 -10.99
CA GLN A 41 -5.13 7.12 -11.34
C GLN A 41 -5.77 6.17 -12.37
N GLY A 42 -4.95 5.59 -13.25
CA GLY A 42 -5.41 4.54 -14.17
C GLY A 42 -6.33 5.03 -15.28
N ASN A 43 -6.16 6.27 -15.73
CA ASN A 43 -6.88 6.82 -16.87
C ASN A 43 -5.97 6.89 -18.10
N ARG A 44 -6.40 7.61 -19.14
CA ARG A 44 -5.68 7.78 -20.41
C ARG A 44 -5.23 9.22 -20.63
N LEU A 45 -5.05 9.99 -19.56
CA LEU A 45 -4.70 11.41 -19.63
C LEU A 45 -3.31 11.57 -20.24
N SER A 46 -3.20 12.36 -21.30
CA SER A 46 -1.92 12.66 -21.98
C SER A 46 -1.19 13.89 -21.43
N THR A 47 -1.89 14.71 -20.65
CA THR A 47 -1.36 15.94 -20.03
C THR A 47 -1.93 16.09 -18.62
N VAL A 48 -1.26 16.90 -17.79
CA VAL A 48 -1.84 17.33 -16.52
C VAL A 48 -3.11 18.16 -16.82
N PRO A 49 -4.30 17.76 -16.32
CA PRO A 49 -5.56 18.38 -16.70
C PRO A 49 -5.61 19.90 -16.50
N PRO A 50 -6.18 20.67 -17.45
CA PRO A 50 -6.45 22.08 -17.24
C PRO A 50 -7.44 22.29 -16.09
N GLY A 51 -7.28 23.38 -15.35
CA GLY A 51 -8.13 23.70 -14.20
C GLY A 51 -7.65 23.12 -12.87
N VAL A 52 -6.70 22.17 -12.87
CA VAL A 52 -6.08 21.66 -11.63
C VAL A 52 -5.41 22.80 -10.86
N GLU A 53 -4.80 23.76 -11.54
CA GLU A 53 -4.12 24.93 -10.97
C GLU A 53 -5.05 25.85 -10.15
N ARG A 54 -6.37 25.69 -10.29
CA ARG A 54 -7.37 26.42 -9.51
C ARG A 54 -7.72 25.75 -8.19
N LEU A 55 -7.30 24.51 -7.98
CA LEU A 55 -7.55 23.75 -6.75
C LEU A 55 -6.55 24.17 -5.66
N ARG A 56 -6.71 25.38 -5.13
CA ARG A 56 -5.75 26.01 -4.20
C ARG A 56 -5.57 25.27 -2.88
N HIS A 57 -6.56 24.47 -2.49
CA HIS A 57 -6.57 23.66 -1.27
C HIS A 57 -6.07 22.22 -1.48
N LEU A 58 -5.67 21.87 -2.70
CA LEU A 58 -5.28 20.51 -3.04
C LEU A 58 -3.98 20.13 -2.33
N ARG A 59 -4.05 19.04 -1.55
CA ARG A 59 -2.92 18.47 -0.80
C ARG A 59 -2.44 17.15 -1.39
N GLN A 60 -3.34 16.37 -1.97
CA GLN A 60 -3.03 15.08 -2.56
C GLN A 60 -3.52 15.01 -4.00
N LEU A 61 -2.60 14.73 -4.92
CA LEU A 61 -2.90 14.58 -6.34
C LEU A 61 -2.31 13.26 -6.84
N HIS A 62 -3.20 12.35 -7.25
CA HIS A 62 -2.82 11.06 -7.82
C HIS A 62 -3.13 11.05 -9.32
N LEU A 63 -2.08 11.08 -10.12
CA LEU A 63 -2.10 11.03 -11.58
C LEU A 63 -1.35 9.80 -12.12
N GLY A 64 -1.04 8.84 -11.24
CA GLY A 64 -0.28 7.66 -11.63
C GLY A 64 -1.00 6.81 -12.69
N ARG A 65 -0.24 5.99 -13.43
CA ARG A 65 -0.77 5.09 -14.48
C ARG A 65 -1.64 5.83 -15.49
N ASN A 66 -1.11 6.92 -16.05
CA ASN A 66 -1.72 7.66 -17.15
C ASN A 66 -0.74 7.65 -18.35
N ARG A 67 -0.94 8.55 -19.31
CA ARG A 67 -0.08 8.72 -20.50
C ARG A 67 0.54 10.12 -20.51
N ILE A 68 0.72 10.73 -19.35
CA ILE A 68 1.14 12.12 -19.20
C ILE A 68 2.57 12.26 -19.69
N VAL A 69 2.75 13.14 -20.67
CA VAL A 69 4.06 13.69 -21.04
C VAL A 69 4.18 15.05 -20.36
N MET A 70 5.28 15.30 -19.65
CA MET A 70 5.46 16.59 -18.99
C MET A 70 5.71 17.66 -20.04
N ASP A 71 4.97 18.76 -19.95
CA ASP A 71 5.13 19.94 -20.80
C ASP A 71 5.13 21.21 -19.94
N GLY A 72 5.49 22.35 -20.55
CA GLY A 72 5.56 23.62 -19.81
C GLY A 72 4.20 24.09 -19.25
N ALA A 73 3.07 23.62 -19.82
CA ALA A 73 1.75 23.90 -19.26
C ALA A 73 1.51 23.07 -17.99
N GLY A 74 1.77 21.76 -18.03
CA GLY A 74 1.68 20.86 -16.89
C GLY A 74 2.57 21.27 -15.73
N GLU A 75 3.81 21.70 -16.01
CA GLU A 75 4.70 22.23 -14.97
C GLU A 75 4.12 23.48 -14.28
N ARG A 76 3.60 24.43 -15.06
CA ARG A 76 2.96 25.63 -14.50
C ARG A 76 1.74 25.27 -13.67
N ARG A 77 0.93 24.32 -14.15
CA ARG A 77 -0.29 23.88 -13.46
C ARG A 77 0.03 23.23 -12.12
N LEU A 78 0.98 22.30 -12.10
CA LEU A 78 1.42 21.64 -10.87
C LEU A 78 2.10 22.64 -9.91
N SER A 79 2.94 23.52 -10.42
CA SER A 79 3.64 24.53 -9.60
C SER A 79 2.70 25.53 -8.94
N ALA A 80 1.49 25.72 -9.46
CA ALA A 80 0.48 26.59 -8.86
C ALA A 80 -0.18 26.01 -7.59
N LEU A 81 0.02 24.72 -7.31
CA LEU A 81 -0.56 23.98 -6.19
C LEU A 81 0.29 24.12 -4.92
N ALA A 82 0.45 25.34 -4.40
CA ALA A 82 1.35 25.64 -3.28
C ALA A 82 1.08 24.83 -1.98
N GLN A 83 -0.11 24.25 -1.85
CA GLN A 83 -0.53 23.41 -0.71
C GLN A 83 -0.28 21.92 -0.90
N LEU A 84 0.24 21.50 -2.06
CA LEU A 84 0.41 20.09 -2.39
C LEU A 84 1.46 19.43 -1.48
N GLN A 85 1.08 18.32 -0.86
CA GLN A 85 1.90 17.53 0.05
C GLN A 85 2.26 16.18 -0.56
N VAL A 86 1.35 15.59 -1.35
CA VAL A 86 1.56 14.31 -2.02
C VAL A 86 1.24 14.48 -3.50
N LEU A 87 2.22 14.15 -4.36
CA LEU A 87 2.05 14.09 -5.80
C LEU A 87 2.50 12.72 -6.31
N ASN A 88 1.58 12.00 -6.94
CA ASN A 88 1.90 10.74 -7.60
C ASN A 88 1.77 10.89 -9.12
N LEU A 89 2.90 10.85 -9.83
CA LEU A 89 3.00 10.85 -11.29
C LEU A 89 3.54 9.50 -11.82
N SER A 90 3.61 8.48 -10.98
CA SER A 90 4.19 7.17 -11.31
C SER A 90 3.62 6.56 -12.59
N ARG A 91 4.43 5.82 -13.34
CA ARG A 91 4.01 5.12 -14.57
C ARG A 91 3.33 6.07 -15.57
N ASN A 92 3.99 7.20 -15.83
CA ASN A 92 3.66 8.13 -16.92
C ASN A 92 4.92 8.38 -17.76
N PRO A 93 4.83 8.49 -19.08
CA PRO A 93 5.97 8.80 -19.94
C PRO A 93 6.37 10.28 -19.84
N LEU A 94 6.77 10.76 -18.65
CA LEU A 94 7.00 12.18 -18.38
C LEU A 94 8.08 12.79 -19.29
N GLY A 95 9.07 11.99 -19.67
CA GLY A 95 10.23 12.41 -20.47
C GLY A 95 11.30 13.13 -19.64
N TYR A 96 10.89 14.04 -18.75
CA TYR A 96 11.77 14.72 -17.81
C TYR A 96 11.11 14.92 -16.44
N ALA A 97 11.95 15.08 -15.40
CA ALA A 97 11.48 15.30 -14.04
C ALA A 97 11.06 16.78 -13.89
N PRO A 98 9.84 17.06 -13.40
CA PRO A 98 9.37 18.43 -13.29
C PRO A 98 10.08 19.19 -12.17
N ALA A 99 10.44 20.46 -12.39
CA ALA A 99 11.17 21.26 -11.40
C ALA A 99 10.30 21.66 -10.19
N LEU A 100 9.01 21.95 -10.43
CA LEU A 100 8.00 22.25 -9.41
C LEU A 100 8.39 23.35 -8.38
N PRO A 101 8.89 24.53 -8.80
CA PRO A 101 9.44 25.56 -7.90
C PRO A 101 8.44 26.15 -6.88
N GLY A 102 7.13 25.89 -7.03
CA GLY A 102 6.08 26.34 -6.12
C GLY A 102 5.71 25.35 -5.01
N LEU A 103 6.16 24.10 -5.08
CA LEU A 103 5.71 23.03 -4.19
C LEU A 103 6.51 22.92 -2.89
N ARG A 104 6.62 24.02 -2.14
CA ARG A 104 7.42 24.10 -0.90
C ARG A 104 6.96 23.14 0.22
N ARG A 105 5.77 22.58 0.10
CA ARG A 105 5.14 21.71 1.11
C ARG A 105 5.09 20.25 0.72
N LEU A 106 5.63 19.92 -0.44
CA LEU A 106 5.67 18.57 -0.91
C LEU A 106 6.44 17.72 0.09
N ARG A 107 5.83 16.62 0.52
CA ARG A 107 6.38 15.62 1.44
C ARG A 107 6.63 14.30 0.75
N SER A 108 5.86 13.99 -0.29
CA SER A 108 6.01 12.78 -1.08
C SER A 108 5.81 13.09 -2.56
N LEU A 109 6.75 12.63 -3.38
CA LEU A 109 6.70 12.73 -4.82
C LEU A 109 7.03 11.36 -5.43
N ALA A 110 6.05 10.74 -6.07
CA ALA A 110 6.26 9.47 -6.79
C ALA A 110 6.47 9.71 -8.28
N LEU A 111 7.69 9.42 -8.76
CA LEU A 111 8.12 9.47 -10.16
C LEU A 111 8.62 8.10 -10.64
N ASN A 112 8.24 7.01 -9.97
CA ASN A 112 8.68 5.69 -10.38
C ASN A 112 8.04 5.26 -11.71
N GLY A 113 8.78 4.58 -12.60
CA GLY A 113 8.24 4.16 -13.89
C GLY A 113 8.02 5.32 -14.86
N THR A 114 8.78 6.42 -14.78
CA THR A 114 8.52 7.63 -15.58
C THR A 114 9.48 7.89 -16.74
N SER A 115 10.34 6.89 -17.05
CA SER A 115 11.34 6.95 -18.13
C SER A 115 12.37 8.07 -17.99
N LEU A 116 12.67 8.48 -16.75
CA LEU A 116 13.70 9.50 -16.47
C LEU A 116 15.09 8.95 -16.72
N ASN A 117 15.97 9.76 -17.31
CA ASN A 117 17.36 9.38 -17.58
C ASN A 117 18.38 9.96 -16.58
N ALA A 118 17.92 10.84 -15.67
CA ALA A 118 18.75 11.47 -14.67
C ALA A 118 17.93 11.80 -13.41
N VAL A 119 18.60 11.80 -12.26
CA VAL A 119 18.06 12.36 -11.01
C VAL A 119 17.84 13.88 -11.21
N PRO A 120 16.71 14.45 -10.77
CA PRO A 120 16.47 15.89 -10.88
C PRO A 120 17.51 16.68 -10.06
N ALA A 121 18.28 17.53 -10.74
CA ALA A 121 19.22 18.43 -10.10
C ALA A 121 18.48 19.67 -9.58
N GLN A 122 18.80 20.12 -8.36
CA GLN A 122 18.34 21.39 -7.79
C GLN A 122 16.82 21.49 -7.64
N VAL A 123 16.25 20.61 -6.82
CA VAL A 123 14.83 20.66 -6.45
C VAL A 123 14.63 21.57 -5.24
N THR A 124 13.59 22.41 -5.26
CA THR A 124 13.29 23.34 -4.17
C THR A 124 12.40 22.73 -3.08
N TRP A 125 11.99 21.49 -3.26
CA TRP A 125 11.07 20.77 -2.37
C TRP A 125 11.83 19.76 -1.49
N GLN A 126 11.36 19.58 -0.25
CA GLN A 126 11.91 18.65 0.75
C GLN A 126 10.95 17.46 0.91
N ALA A 127 10.82 16.66 -0.14
CA ALA A 127 9.91 15.54 -0.24
C ALA A 127 10.69 14.22 -0.34
N HIS A 128 10.11 13.14 0.18
CA HIS A 128 10.55 11.80 -0.17
C HIS A 128 10.22 11.53 -1.65
N LEU A 129 11.26 11.25 -2.43
CA LEU A 129 11.26 11.16 -3.87
C LEU A 129 11.43 9.71 -4.31
N ASP A 130 10.42 9.16 -4.96
CA ASP A 130 10.49 7.81 -5.52
C ASP A 130 10.89 7.86 -7.00
N LEU A 131 12.12 7.45 -7.32
CA LEU A 131 12.71 7.39 -8.67
C LEU A 131 12.87 5.96 -9.18
N ARG A 132 12.26 4.95 -8.56
CA ARG A 132 12.42 3.56 -8.96
C ARG A 132 11.97 3.30 -10.40
N ASP A 133 12.45 2.24 -11.05
CA ASP A 133 11.95 1.81 -12.36
C ASP A 133 12.06 2.93 -13.42
N ASN A 134 13.21 3.60 -13.46
CA ASN A 134 13.52 4.63 -14.46
C ASN A 134 14.77 4.20 -15.26
N ASN A 135 15.22 5.06 -16.19
CA ASN A 135 16.38 4.82 -17.04
C ASN A 135 17.61 5.61 -16.57
N ILE A 136 17.72 5.87 -15.26
CA ILE A 136 18.83 6.63 -14.70
C ILE A 136 20.10 5.76 -14.75
N SER A 137 21.09 6.19 -15.53
CA SER A 137 22.36 5.46 -15.66
C SER A 137 23.48 6.01 -14.80
N GLN A 138 23.40 7.29 -14.43
CA GLN A 138 24.46 7.96 -13.66
C GLN A 138 23.87 8.93 -12.63
N ILE A 139 24.50 8.98 -11.46
CA ILE A 139 24.21 9.98 -10.43
C ILE A 139 25.29 11.05 -10.49
N ARG A 140 24.90 12.23 -10.97
CA ARG A 140 25.78 13.40 -11.11
C ARG A 140 25.60 14.35 -9.93
N MET A 141 25.79 13.84 -8.72
CA MET A 141 25.69 14.61 -7.47
C MET A 141 26.98 14.46 -6.68
N SER A 142 27.33 15.47 -5.87
CA SER A 142 28.43 15.32 -4.93
C SER A 142 28.04 14.34 -3.82
N LEU A 143 29.01 13.63 -3.24
CA LEU A 143 28.76 12.74 -2.08
C LEU A 143 28.11 13.49 -0.92
N THR A 144 28.44 14.77 -0.73
CA THR A 144 27.85 15.61 0.32
C THR A 144 26.36 15.87 0.07
N ASP A 145 25.99 16.21 -1.16
CA ASP A 145 24.58 16.42 -1.52
C ASP A 145 23.78 15.12 -1.43
N LEU A 146 24.40 14.01 -1.86
CA LEU A 146 23.78 12.70 -1.83
C LEU A 146 23.52 12.24 -0.38
N ARG A 147 24.50 12.38 0.52
CA ARG A 147 24.32 12.10 1.97
C ARG A 147 23.16 12.86 2.59
N ASN A 148 22.92 14.09 2.15
CA ASN A 148 21.83 14.92 2.68
C ASN A 148 20.45 14.55 2.11
N GLN A 149 20.41 13.83 0.98
CA GLN A 149 19.17 13.53 0.26
C GLN A 149 18.83 12.04 0.19
N ILE A 150 19.76 11.14 0.55
CA ILE A 150 19.62 9.69 0.38
C ILE A 150 18.41 9.12 1.13
N ASP A 151 18.16 9.58 2.36
CA ASP A 151 16.98 9.20 3.15
C ASP A 151 15.66 9.69 2.52
N GLN A 152 15.77 10.69 1.65
CA GLN A 152 14.65 11.31 0.97
C GLN A 152 14.53 10.83 -0.47
N MET A 153 15.30 9.85 -0.95
CA MET A 153 15.14 9.32 -2.30
C MET A 153 15.25 7.80 -2.39
N THR A 154 14.41 7.18 -3.23
CA THR A 154 14.55 5.76 -3.61
C THR A 154 14.89 5.65 -5.08
N VAL A 155 16.11 5.20 -5.40
CA VAL A 155 16.67 5.21 -6.78
C VAL A 155 16.99 3.81 -7.30
N HIS A 156 16.67 2.75 -6.55
CA HIS A 156 16.88 1.38 -7.00
C HIS A 156 16.05 1.05 -8.26
N ASP A 157 16.37 -0.06 -8.94
CA ASP A 157 15.79 -0.44 -10.24
C ASP A 157 15.98 0.60 -11.35
N ASN A 158 17.16 1.18 -11.36
CA ASN A 158 17.67 1.99 -12.45
C ASN A 158 18.93 1.33 -13.01
N PRO A 159 19.23 1.47 -14.31
CA PRO A 159 20.44 0.92 -14.94
C PRO A 159 21.70 1.71 -14.56
N LEU A 160 21.94 1.92 -13.25
CA LEU A 160 23.05 2.70 -12.72
C LEU A 160 24.39 2.03 -13.03
N ASP A 161 25.41 2.84 -13.32
CA ASP A 161 26.79 2.36 -13.40
C ASP A 161 27.37 2.03 -12.01
N ALA A 162 28.40 1.18 -11.98
CA ALA A 162 29.05 0.74 -10.75
C ALA A 162 29.63 1.90 -9.91
N VAL A 163 29.96 3.03 -10.56
CA VAL A 163 30.44 4.24 -9.87
C VAL A 163 29.31 4.87 -9.07
N SER A 164 28.14 5.05 -9.70
CA SER A 164 26.96 5.64 -9.05
C SER A 164 26.44 4.75 -7.93
N GLU A 165 26.47 3.43 -8.11
CA GLU A 165 26.18 2.44 -7.06
C GLU A 165 27.10 2.62 -5.85
N GLY A 166 28.42 2.66 -6.08
CA GLY A 166 29.39 2.87 -4.99
C GLY A 166 29.20 4.20 -4.27
N LEU A 167 28.89 5.28 -4.99
CA LEU A 167 28.61 6.59 -4.40
C LEU A 167 27.37 6.56 -3.50
N LEU A 168 26.31 5.86 -3.91
CA LEU A 168 25.10 5.72 -3.12
C LEU A 168 25.32 4.89 -1.85
N ASP A 169 26.05 3.79 -1.94
CA ASP A 169 26.34 2.93 -0.79
C ASP A 169 27.23 3.65 0.24
N GLU A 170 28.18 4.46 -0.24
CA GLU A 170 28.99 5.34 0.61
C GLU A 170 28.16 6.48 1.24
N ALA A 171 27.14 6.96 0.54
CA ALA A 171 26.23 7.99 1.06
C ALA A 171 25.26 7.44 2.11
N SER A 172 24.79 6.20 1.97
CA SER A 172 23.86 5.52 2.89
C SER A 172 24.50 5.06 4.21
N GLY A 173 25.76 5.42 4.49
CA GLY A 173 26.40 5.11 5.76
C GLY A 173 26.88 3.66 5.90
N GLY A 174 27.10 2.96 4.78
CA GLY A 174 27.70 1.61 4.80
C GLY A 174 26.71 0.45 4.84
N VAL A 175 25.50 0.63 4.29
CA VAL A 175 24.70 -0.53 3.87
C VAL A 175 25.51 -1.30 2.83
N THR A 176 25.64 -2.61 3.02
CA THR A 176 26.44 -3.44 2.11
C THR A 176 25.86 -3.36 0.70
N ALA A 177 26.72 -3.12 -0.29
CA ALA A 177 26.32 -3.04 -1.69
C ALA A 177 25.46 -4.25 -2.10
N GLY A 178 24.34 -4.00 -2.77
CA GLY A 178 23.42 -5.02 -3.24
C GLY A 178 22.48 -5.61 -2.17
N GLN A 179 22.55 -5.19 -0.90
CA GLN A 179 21.56 -5.56 0.11
C GLN A 179 20.25 -4.77 -0.06
N ARG A 180 19.15 -5.35 0.41
CA ARG A 180 17.84 -4.67 0.39
C ARG A 180 17.89 -3.36 1.16
N GLY A 181 17.40 -2.29 0.56
CA GLY A 181 17.45 -0.94 1.14
C GLY A 181 18.72 -0.15 0.76
N SER A 182 19.74 -0.79 0.19
CA SER A 182 20.77 -0.06 -0.55
C SER A 182 20.22 0.40 -1.91
N ALA A 183 20.74 1.50 -2.43
CA ALA A 183 20.36 1.97 -3.75
C ALA A 183 21.06 1.22 -4.91
N SER A 184 22.08 0.40 -4.60
CA SER A 184 22.59 -0.64 -5.50
C SER A 184 21.79 -1.93 -5.44
N TYR A 185 20.73 -2.02 -4.63
CA TYR A 185 19.79 -3.14 -4.68
C TYR A 185 19.22 -3.30 -6.08
N ARG A 186 19.19 -4.55 -6.54
CA ARG A 186 18.54 -4.95 -7.79
C ARG A 186 17.50 -5.98 -7.43
N HIS A 187 16.25 -5.71 -7.80
CA HIS A 187 15.22 -6.74 -7.78
C HIS A 187 15.68 -7.96 -8.58
N GLY A 188 15.24 -9.15 -8.16
CA GLY A 188 15.49 -10.37 -8.92
C GLY A 188 14.94 -10.25 -10.35
N PRO A 189 15.58 -10.90 -11.35
CA PRO A 189 15.04 -10.91 -12.70
C PRO A 189 13.65 -11.56 -12.69
N ILE A 190 12.74 -11.01 -13.49
CA ILE A 190 11.44 -11.61 -13.76
C ILE A 190 11.59 -12.40 -15.07
N ASP A 191 12.17 -13.59 -14.97
CA ASP A 191 12.47 -14.50 -16.07
C ASP A 191 11.74 -15.84 -15.91
N ASP A 192 11.95 -16.74 -16.88
CA ASP A 192 11.38 -18.07 -16.83
C ASP A 192 11.95 -18.90 -15.66
N GLU A 193 13.17 -18.61 -15.18
CA GLU A 193 13.75 -19.27 -14.00
C GLU A 193 12.96 -18.94 -12.73
N LEU A 194 12.53 -17.68 -12.57
CA LEU A 194 11.65 -17.27 -11.47
C LEU A 194 10.33 -18.05 -11.51
N LEU A 195 9.73 -18.21 -12.69
CA LEU A 195 8.50 -18.97 -12.86
C LEU A 195 8.69 -20.45 -12.44
N GLU A 196 9.75 -21.10 -12.91
CA GLU A 196 10.05 -22.48 -12.52
C GLU A 196 10.32 -22.60 -11.01
N CYS A 197 10.99 -21.61 -10.41
CA CYS A 197 11.19 -21.52 -8.96
C CYS A 197 9.86 -21.48 -8.20
N TRP A 198 8.85 -20.76 -8.70
CA TRP A 198 7.52 -20.71 -8.08
C TRP A 198 6.66 -21.95 -8.39
N LEU A 199 6.81 -22.59 -9.54
CA LEU A 199 6.08 -23.80 -9.89
C LEU A 199 6.50 -24.99 -9.01
N GLY A 200 7.81 -25.17 -8.81
CA GLY A 200 8.39 -26.29 -8.07
C GLY A 200 8.03 -27.67 -8.65
N ASP A 201 8.30 -28.72 -7.87
CA ASP A 201 8.06 -30.11 -8.27
C ASP A 201 6.58 -30.51 -8.07
N GLY A 202 5.70 -29.93 -8.88
CA GLY A 202 4.25 -30.17 -8.84
C GLY A 202 3.72 -31.05 -9.98
N PRO A 203 2.47 -31.53 -9.90
CA PRO A 203 1.81 -32.22 -11.00
C PRO A 203 1.75 -31.37 -12.28
N ALA A 204 2.07 -31.97 -13.43
CA ALA A 204 2.17 -31.26 -14.72
C ALA A 204 0.87 -30.51 -15.11
N ALA A 205 -0.31 -31.04 -14.76
CA ALA A 205 -1.59 -30.39 -15.02
C ALA A 205 -1.72 -29.05 -14.27
N THR A 206 -1.41 -29.05 -12.96
CA THR A 206 -1.43 -27.84 -12.13
C THR A 206 -0.37 -26.83 -12.56
N ALA A 207 0.80 -27.31 -13.01
CA ALA A 207 1.84 -26.44 -13.53
C ALA A 207 1.38 -25.68 -14.80
N SER A 208 0.66 -26.34 -15.71
CA SER A 208 0.14 -25.71 -16.93
C SER A 208 -0.87 -24.59 -16.63
N GLU A 209 -1.79 -24.80 -15.70
CA GLU A 209 -2.76 -23.77 -15.27
C GLU A 209 -2.04 -22.56 -14.64
N ARG A 210 -1.09 -22.83 -13.73
CA ARG A 210 -0.29 -21.80 -13.06
C ARG A 210 0.54 -20.96 -14.02
N ARG A 211 1.15 -21.57 -15.05
CA ARG A 211 1.84 -20.85 -16.13
C ARG A 211 0.90 -19.91 -16.88
N THR A 212 -0.33 -20.35 -17.15
CA THR A 212 -1.34 -19.53 -17.83
C THR A 212 -1.69 -18.29 -17.01
N TRP A 213 -1.95 -18.46 -15.71
CA TRP A 213 -2.21 -17.32 -14.81
C TRP A 213 -1.01 -16.38 -14.70
N TRP A 214 0.20 -16.93 -14.57
CA TRP A 214 1.43 -16.14 -14.49
C TRP A 214 1.61 -15.23 -15.69
N HIS A 215 1.55 -15.79 -16.91
CA HIS A 215 1.73 -15.00 -18.12
C HIS A 215 0.62 -13.96 -18.33
N ALA A 216 -0.63 -14.33 -18.05
CA ALA A 216 -1.76 -13.40 -18.13
C ALA A 216 -1.55 -12.21 -17.19
N LEU A 217 -1.27 -12.47 -15.90
CA LEU A 217 -1.06 -11.43 -14.90
C LEU A 217 0.20 -10.61 -15.17
N HIS A 218 1.27 -11.23 -15.66
CA HIS A 218 2.51 -10.53 -15.98
C HIS A 218 2.32 -9.52 -17.11
N ALA A 219 1.56 -9.89 -18.14
CA ALA A 219 1.26 -9.03 -19.29
C ALA A 219 0.37 -7.82 -18.95
N GLU A 220 -0.30 -7.82 -17.79
CA GLU A 220 -1.20 -6.74 -17.42
C GLU A 220 -0.51 -5.44 -17.00
N GLN A 221 -1.09 -4.32 -17.42
CA GLN A 221 -0.60 -3.01 -17.01
C GLN A 221 -0.84 -2.80 -15.52
N GLY A 222 0.24 -2.67 -14.75
CA GLY A 222 0.13 -2.52 -13.30
C GLY A 222 0.91 -3.56 -12.51
N SER A 223 1.19 -4.70 -13.14
CA SER A 223 1.67 -5.93 -12.53
C SER A 223 3.10 -5.85 -12.01
N SER A 224 3.96 -4.97 -12.55
CA SER A 224 5.39 -4.95 -12.24
C SER A 224 5.69 -4.90 -10.74
N GLY A 225 4.88 -4.17 -9.96
CA GLY A 225 4.99 -4.17 -8.50
C GLY A 225 4.85 -5.59 -7.91
N LEU A 226 3.80 -6.31 -8.26
CA LEU A 226 3.60 -7.67 -7.75
C LEU A 226 4.73 -8.62 -8.15
N PHE A 227 5.19 -8.58 -9.41
CA PHE A 227 6.23 -9.49 -9.88
C PHE A 227 7.62 -9.18 -9.33
N LEU A 228 7.95 -7.90 -9.12
CA LEU A 228 9.18 -7.52 -8.40
C LEU A 228 9.12 -8.01 -6.95
N PHE A 229 7.95 -7.95 -6.31
CA PHE A 229 7.77 -8.53 -4.98
C PHE A 229 8.02 -10.05 -5.00
N LEU A 230 7.49 -10.77 -5.99
CA LEU A 230 7.71 -12.23 -6.11
C LEU A 230 9.17 -12.58 -6.37
N ALA A 231 9.85 -11.79 -7.21
CA ALA A 231 11.26 -11.95 -7.53
C ALA A 231 12.14 -11.70 -6.29
N ASP A 232 11.84 -10.65 -5.53
CA ASP A 232 12.50 -10.39 -4.25
C ASP A 232 12.26 -11.53 -3.29
N PHE A 233 10.99 -11.86 -3.04
CA PHE A 233 10.59 -12.84 -2.03
C PHE A 233 11.25 -14.20 -2.28
N ALA A 234 11.32 -14.65 -3.54
CA ALA A 234 11.96 -15.92 -3.91
C ALA A 234 13.48 -15.97 -3.61
N ARG A 235 14.13 -14.82 -3.43
CA ARG A 235 15.55 -14.71 -3.06
C ARG A 235 15.78 -14.54 -1.56
N GLY A 236 14.71 -14.41 -0.77
CA GLY A 236 14.82 -14.24 0.69
C GLY A 236 15.10 -15.56 1.40
N ASP A 237 15.76 -15.47 2.54
CA ASP A 237 16.10 -16.64 3.38
C ASP A 237 14.82 -17.40 3.77
N ASP A 238 13.75 -16.70 4.16
CA ASP A 238 12.42 -17.28 4.46
C ASP A 238 11.93 -18.24 3.38
N PHE A 239 12.05 -17.85 2.10
CA PHE A 239 11.60 -18.66 0.98
C PHE A 239 12.49 -19.89 0.79
N SER A 240 13.81 -19.72 0.96
CA SER A 240 14.77 -20.81 0.81
C SER A 240 14.61 -21.89 1.88
N GLU A 241 14.26 -21.49 3.11
CA GLU A 241 14.02 -22.40 4.23
C GLU A 241 12.70 -23.17 4.06
N HIS A 242 11.63 -22.50 3.61
CA HIS A 242 10.30 -23.12 3.51
C HIS A 242 9.60 -22.89 2.14
N PRO A 243 10.17 -23.37 1.03
CA PRO A 243 9.68 -23.03 -0.32
C PRO A 243 8.26 -23.56 -0.58
N GLY A 244 7.92 -24.75 -0.09
CA GLY A 244 6.57 -25.33 -0.25
C GLY A 244 5.46 -24.47 0.38
N HIS A 245 5.71 -23.98 1.61
CA HIS A 245 4.77 -23.14 2.34
C HIS A 245 4.45 -21.84 1.59
N TYR A 246 5.48 -21.13 1.15
CA TYR A 246 5.29 -19.85 0.47
C TYR A 246 4.78 -19.99 -0.96
N ARG A 247 5.19 -21.03 -1.70
CA ARG A 247 4.62 -21.34 -3.03
C ARG A 247 3.10 -21.48 -2.96
N ALA A 248 2.59 -22.23 -1.98
CA ALA A 248 1.15 -22.45 -1.85
C ALA A 248 0.40 -21.13 -1.56
N ARG A 249 0.96 -20.27 -0.71
CA ARG A 249 0.41 -18.93 -0.40
C ARG A 249 0.36 -18.02 -1.62
N ILE A 250 1.46 -17.91 -2.35
CA ILE A 250 1.52 -17.07 -3.55
C ILE A 250 0.56 -17.56 -4.63
N TRP A 251 0.48 -18.87 -4.89
CA TRP A 251 -0.45 -19.38 -5.89
C TRP A 251 -1.91 -19.14 -5.53
N ARG A 252 -2.28 -19.12 -4.24
CA ARG A 252 -3.62 -18.70 -3.80
C ARG A 252 -3.91 -17.23 -4.14
N ILE A 253 -2.92 -16.35 -3.95
CA ILE A 253 -3.04 -14.93 -4.29
C ILE A 253 -3.14 -14.75 -5.80
N LEU A 254 -2.25 -15.37 -6.57
CA LEU A 254 -2.24 -15.27 -8.04
C LEU A 254 -3.52 -15.84 -8.66
N LYS A 255 -4.03 -16.97 -8.14
CA LYS A 255 -5.32 -17.50 -8.55
C LYS A 255 -6.43 -16.48 -8.34
N ALA A 256 -6.50 -15.85 -7.16
CA ALA A 256 -7.52 -14.84 -6.88
C ALA A 256 -7.39 -13.59 -7.78
N CYS A 257 -6.16 -13.17 -8.12
CA CYS A 257 -5.94 -12.11 -9.11
C CYS A 257 -6.45 -12.51 -10.52
N ALA A 258 -6.22 -13.76 -10.92
CA ALA A 258 -6.64 -14.25 -12.23
C ALA A 258 -8.18 -14.36 -12.32
N GLU A 259 -8.84 -14.71 -11.22
CA GLU A 259 -10.30 -14.91 -11.16
C GLU A 259 -11.08 -13.60 -10.90
N HIS A 260 -10.48 -12.61 -10.23
CA HIS A 260 -11.18 -11.40 -9.80
C HIS A 260 -10.38 -10.12 -10.13
N GLU A 261 -10.95 -9.30 -11.02
CA GLU A 261 -10.37 -8.01 -11.43
C GLU A 261 -10.23 -7.01 -10.26
N SER A 262 -11.22 -6.93 -9.38
CA SER A 262 -11.17 -6.05 -8.19
C SER A 262 -10.02 -6.39 -7.24
N VAL A 263 -9.73 -7.69 -7.03
CA VAL A 263 -8.58 -8.16 -6.26
C VAL A 263 -7.29 -7.76 -6.96
N ARG A 264 -7.21 -8.05 -8.26
CA ARG A 264 -6.01 -7.81 -9.07
C ARG A 264 -5.59 -6.34 -9.05
N GLU A 265 -6.52 -5.42 -9.29
CA GLU A 265 -6.25 -3.98 -9.27
C GLU A 265 -5.77 -3.50 -7.90
N ARG A 266 -6.44 -3.96 -6.83
CA ARG A 266 -6.10 -3.62 -5.44
C ARG A 266 -4.70 -4.13 -5.08
N LEU A 267 -4.40 -5.37 -5.39
CA LEU A 267 -3.10 -5.99 -5.08
C LEU A 267 -1.97 -5.36 -5.90
N PHE A 268 -2.19 -5.04 -7.18
CA PHE A 268 -1.20 -4.32 -7.98
C PHE A 268 -0.88 -2.95 -7.40
N LEU A 269 -1.88 -2.23 -6.88
CA LEU A 269 -1.65 -0.96 -6.21
C LEU A 269 -0.83 -1.15 -4.93
N GLN A 270 -1.26 -2.07 -4.08
CA GLN A 270 -0.64 -2.34 -2.79
C GLN A 270 0.82 -2.79 -2.95
N ALA A 271 1.11 -3.67 -3.92
CA ALA A 271 2.46 -4.13 -4.21
C ALA A 271 3.36 -3.04 -4.83
N SER A 272 2.78 -1.97 -5.40
CA SER A 272 3.54 -0.87 -6.02
C SER A 272 3.96 0.24 -5.03
N GLY A 273 3.60 0.12 -3.73
CA GLY A 273 3.96 1.10 -2.69
C GLY A 273 5.46 1.21 -2.41
N THR A 274 5.84 2.13 -1.50
CA THR A 274 7.23 2.30 -1.07
C THR A 274 7.72 1.06 -0.30
N ARG A 275 8.86 0.50 -0.70
CA ARG A 275 9.46 -0.72 -0.10
C ARG A 275 10.76 -0.36 0.59
N THR A 276 10.68 0.14 1.81
CA THR A 276 11.83 0.75 2.48
C THR A 276 12.43 -0.09 3.62
N CYS A 277 12.03 -1.36 3.81
CA CYS A 277 12.60 -2.22 4.87
C CYS A 277 12.59 -3.71 4.51
N GLU A 278 13.54 -4.44 5.12
CA GLU A 278 13.73 -5.90 5.06
C GLU A 278 12.52 -6.68 5.62
N ASP A 279 11.90 -6.21 6.70
CA ASP A 279 10.71 -6.80 7.35
C ASP A 279 9.37 -6.56 6.63
N ARG A 280 9.37 -5.82 5.51
CA ARG A 280 8.12 -5.41 4.84
C ARG A 280 7.53 -6.49 3.93
N LEU A 281 8.31 -7.48 3.48
CA LEU A 281 7.80 -8.47 2.51
C LEU A 281 6.78 -9.44 3.11
N LEU A 282 7.06 -10.03 4.28
CA LEU A 282 6.11 -10.90 4.97
C LEU A 282 4.85 -10.14 5.40
N LEU A 283 5.01 -8.89 5.84
CA LEU A 283 3.90 -8.00 6.14
C LEU A 283 3.04 -7.74 4.90
N LEU A 284 3.67 -7.43 3.77
CA LEU A 284 2.98 -7.18 2.51
C LEU A 284 2.25 -8.45 2.05
N LEU A 285 2.89 -9.61 2.13
CA LEU A 285 2.27 -10.91 1.85
C LEU A 285 1.00 -11.11 2.69
N GLY A 286 1.08 -10.93 4.00
CA GLY A 286 -0.07 -11.06 4.91
C GLY A 286 -1.20 -10.07 4.58
N GLN A 287 -0.86 -8.81 4.27
CA GLN A 287 -1.86 -7.83 3.85
C GLN A 287 -2.55 -8.22 2.53
N MET A 288 -1.80 -8.78 1.57
CA MET A 288 -2.38 -9.26 0.30
C MET A 288 -3.32 -10.45 0.53
N GLU A 289 -2.96 -11.39 1.41
CA GLU A 289 -3.83 -12.52 1.77
C GLU A 289 -5.15 -12.04 2.40
N VAL A 290 -5.07 -11.10 3.35
CA VAL A 290 -6.26 -10.50 3.98
C VAL A 290 -7.14 -9.79 2.94
N ALA A 291 -6.54 -9.10 1.97
CA ALA A 291 -7.28 -8.44 0.90
C ALA A 291 -7.99 -9.44 -0.03
N VAL A 292 -7.34 -10.55 -0.37
CA VAL A 292 -7.95 -11.66 -1.14
C VAL A 292 -9.10 -12.28 -0.37
N GLN A 293 -8.93 -12.54 0.92
CA GLN A 293 -9.97 -13.11 1.77
C GLN A 293 -11.17 -12.19 1.89
N ALA A 294 -10.93 -10.90 2.15
CA ALA A 294 -12.01 -9.91 2.22
C ALA A 294 -12.85 -9.92 0.95
N GLU A 295 -12.22 -9.93 -0.22
CA GLU A 295 -12.96 -9.97 -1.47
C GLU A 295 -13.74 -11.28 -1.63
N LYS A 296 -13.10 -12.44 -1.44
CA LYS A 296 -13.77 -13.75 -1.52
C LYS A 296 -15.01 -13.83 -0.61
N TYR A 297 -14.95 -13.24 0.57
CA TYR A 297 -16.05 -13.23 1.54
C TYR A 297 -17.18 -12.26 1.18
N THR A 298 -16.92 -11.27 0.32
CA THR A 298 -17.92 -10.26 -0.11
C THR A 298 -18.42 -10.45 -1.54
N SER A 299 -17.67 -11.16 -2.38
CA SER A 299 -18.01 -11.44 -3.78
C SER A 299 -19.40 -12.06 -3.89
N ASN A 300 -20.23 -11.51 -4.78
CA ASN A 300 -21.59 -11.98 -5.10
C ASN A 300 -22.61 -11.91 -3.96
N LEU A 301 -22.34 -11.18 -2.87
CA LEU A 301 -23.33 -10.97 -1.81
C LEU A 301 -24.20 -9.73 -2.05
N PRO A 302 -25.49 -9.76 -1.66
CA PRO A 302 -26.29 -8.56 -1.63
C PRO A 302 -25.70 -7.56 -0.61
N PRO A 303 -25.76 -6.24 -0.87
CA PRO A 303 -25.14 -5.22 -0.01
C PRO A 303 -25.53 -5.31 1.47
N ALA A 304 -26.76 -5.75 1.76
CA ALA A 304 -27.25 -5.92 3.13
C ALA A 304 -26.54 -7.05 3.93
N ALA A 305 -25.98 -8.06 3.25
CA ALA A 305 -25.32 -9.21 3.87
C ALA A 305 -23.81 -9.01 4.06
N VAL A 306 -23.20 -8.07 3.33
CA VAL A 306 -21.76 -7.76 3.36
C VAL A 306 -21.26 -7.42 4.78
N PRO A 307 -21.92 -6.55 5.57
CA PRO A 307 -21.42 -6.17 6.90
C PRO A 307 -21.29 -7.34 7.88
N GLY A 308 -22.25 -8.27 7.85
CA GLY A 308 -22.23 -9.47 8.69
C GLY A 308 -21.05 -10.38 8.35
N LYS A 309 -20.76 -10.56 7.07
CA LYS A 309 -19.63 -11.38 6.59
C LYS A 309 -18.28 -10.72 6.86
N LEU A 310 -18.17 -9.40 6.70
CA LEU A 310 -16.97 -8.65 7.08
C LEU A 310 -16.68 -8.75 8.57
N MET A 311 -17.71 -8.69 9.43
CA MET A 311 -17.55 -8.89 10.87
C MET A 311 -17.11 -10.32 11.21
N ALA A 312 -17.68 -11.33 10.56
CA ALA A 312 -17.28 -12.73 10.74
C ALA A 312 -15.81 -12.93 10.32
N LEU A 313 -15.40 -12.37 9.17
CA LEU A 313 -14.00 -12.40 8.73
C LEU A 313 -13.08 -11.68 9.73
N ALA A 314 -13.47 -10.50 10.22
CA ALA A 314 -12.67 -9.76 11.19
C ALA A 314 -12.51 -10.51 12.53
N ARG A 315 -13.54 -11.22 12.97
CA ARG A 315 -13.47 -12.12 14.13
C ARG A 315 -12.51 -13.27 13.86
N GLY A 316 -12.63 -13.93 12.72
CA GLY A 316 -11.72 -15.02 12.33
C GLY A 316 -10.25 -14.56 12.25
N LEU A 317 -9.99 -13.38 11.66
CA LEU A 317 -8.66 -12.78 11.60
C LEU A 317 -8.14 -12.36 12.97
N TYR A 318 -8.98 -11.85 13.86
CA TYR A 318 -8.59 -11.57 15.25
C TYR A 318 -8.13 -12.85 15.95
N ARG A 319 -8.91 -13.93 15.84
CA ARG A 319 -8.54 -15.22 16.43
C ARG A 319 -7.23 -15.76 15.84
N LEU A 320 -7.02 -15.58 14.54
CA LEU A 320 -5.78 -15.96 13.87
C LEU A 320 -4.58 -15.18 14.44
N ASP A 321 -4.70 -13.85 14.61
CA ASP A 321 -3.63 -13.03 15.19
C ASP A 321 -3.31 -13.44 16.64
N GLU A 322 -4.32 -13.85 17.43
CA GLU A 322 -4.13 -14.37 18.79
C GLU A 322 -3.42 -15.74 18.77
N VAL A 323 -3.81 -16.64 17.86
CA VAL A 323 -3.16 -17.94 17.66
C VAL A 323 -1.68 -17.75 17.31
N ASP A 324 -1.37 -16.82 16.40
CA ASP A 324 0.00 -16.49 16.00
C ASP A 324 0.81 -15.95 17.18
N ARG A 325 0.21 -15.10 18.01
CA ARG A 325 0.86 -14.58 19.23
C ARG A 325 1.13 -15.69 20.25
N ILE A 326 0.24 -16.66 20.38
CA ILE A 326 0.44 -17.82 21.26
C ILE A 326 1.57 -18.71 20.70
N ALA A 327 1.56 -19.01 19.40
CA ALA A 327 2.59 -19.80 18.75
C ALA A 327 3.97 -19.15 18.88
N MET A 328 4.08 -17.84 18.66
CA MET A 328 5.35 -17.10 18.82
C MET A 328 5.89 -17.16 20.26
N ARG A 329 5.02 -16.97 21.27
CA ARG A 329 5.41 -17.12 22.68
C ARG A 329 5.90 -18.54 22.99
N HIS A 330 5.27 -19.55 22.41
CA HIS A 330 5.70 -20.93 22.59
C HIS A 330 7.06 -21.19 21.92
N ILE A 331 7.28 -20.65 20.71
CA ILE A 331 8.58 -20.69 20.02
C ILE A 331 9.68 -20.06 20.89
N ASP A 332 9.43 -18.87 21.44
CA ASP A 332 10.40 -18.19 22.31
C ASP A 332 10.73 -18.99 23.57
N GLN A 333 9.74 -19.67 24.17
CA GLN A 333 9.95 -20.58 25.30
C GLN A 333 10.81 -21.79 24.92
N MET A 334 10.57 -22.37 23.73
CA MET A 334 11.36 -23.49 23.23
C MET A 334 12.80 -23.09 22.90
N ARG A 335 13.00 -21.89 22.33
CA ARG A 335 14.33 -21.30 22.11
C ARG A 335 15.08 -21.13 23.43
N ALA A 336 14.43 -20.60 24.45
CA ALA A 336 15.00 -20.44 25.79
C ALA A 336 15.35 -21.79 26.47
N ALA A 337 14.66 -22.87 26.09
CA ALA A 337 14.93 -24.23 26.56
C ALA A 337 16.05 -24.95 25.80
N ASN A 338 16.73 -24.28 24.84
CA ASN A 338 17.85 -24.81 24.06
C ASN A 338 17.49 -26.03 23.18
N ASN A 339 16.27 -26.08 22.64
CA ASN A 339 15.89 -27.12 21.68
C ASN A 339 16.59 -26.91 20.33
N PRO A 340 17.43 -27.85 19.86
CA PRO A 340 18.38 -27.61 18.75
C PRO A 340 17.78 -27.71 17.33
N HIS A 341 16.46 -27.80 17.17
CA HIS A 341 15.81 -27.90 15.86
C HIS A 341 14.34 -27.46 15.91
N ILE A 342 14.09 -26.16 16.10
CA ILE A 342 12.73 -25.59 16.07
C ILE A 342 12.49 -25.03 14.67
N ASP A 343 11.56 -25.64 13.94
CA ASP A 343 10.98 -25.04 12.75
C ASP A 343 9.80 -24.15 13.18
N GLU A 344 10.00 -22.84 13.08
CA GLU A 344 9.05 -21.83 13.57
C GLU A 344 7.80 -21.77 12.70
N ILE A 345 7.95 -21.97 11.39
CA ILE A 345 6.85 -21.97 10.44
C ILE A 345 5.98 -23.20 10.67
N GLU A 346 6.59 -24.37 10.89
CA GLU A 346 5.84 -25.59 11.20
C GLU A 346 5.06 -25.48 12.51
N VAL A 347 5.65 -24.91 13.57
CA VAL A 347 4.92 -24.70 14.84
C VAL A 347 3.74 -23.76 14.63
N GLN A 348 3.94 -22.62 13.95
CA GLN A 348 2.85 -21.68 13.65
C GLN A 348 1.75 -22.34 12.79
N LEU A 349 2.13 -23.03 11.73
CA LEU A 349 1.21 -23.76 10.85
C LEU A 349 0.44 -24.84 11.62
N PHE A 350 1.10 -25.57 12.51
CA PHE A 350 0.48 -26.61 13.31
C PHE A 350 -0.63 -26.03 14.19
N TYR A 351 -0.36 -24.92 14.91
CA TYR A 351 -1.38 -24.20 15.67
C TYR A 351 -2.54 -23.74 14.78
N ARG A 352 -2.25 -23.08 13.67
CA ARG A 352 -3.27 -22.58 12.73
C ARG A 352 -4.16 -23.70 12.20
N VAL A 353 -3.59 -24.78 11.68
CA VAL A 353 -4.33 -25.90 11.07
C VAL A 353 -5.12 -26.67 12.13
N LYS A 354 -4.54 -26.99 13.29
CA LYS A 354 -5.23 -27.75 14.33
C LYS A 354 -6.35 -26.96 15.00
N LEU A 355 -6.20 -25.64 15.12
CA LEU A 355 -7.24 -24.77 15.69
C LEU A 355 -8.22 -24.21 14.65
N ALA A 356 -7.99 -24.43 13.35
CA ALA A 356 -8.78 -23.87 12.26
C ALA A 356 -10.29 -24.12 12.43
N SER A 357 -10.67 -25.39 12.56
CA SER A 357 -12.08 -25.77 12.72
C SER A 357 -12.64 -25.39 14.08
N ALA A 358 -11.82 -25.36 15.14
CA ALA A 358 -12.26 -25.10 16.50
C ALA A 358 -12.53 -23.61 16.74
N LEU A 359 -11.81 -22.74 16.03
CA LEU A 359 -11.86 -21.28 16.16
C LEU A 359 -12.47 -20.57 14.94
N ASP A 360 -12.95 -21.32 13.93
CA ASP A 360 -13.48 -20.76 12.68
C ASP A 360 -12.47 -19.79 12.03
N LEU A 361 -11.21 -20.23 11.92
CA LEU A 361 -10.14 -19.41 11.36
C LEU A 361 -10.30 -19.30 9.84
N PRO A 362 -10.08 -18.11 9.26
CA PRO A 362 -10.21 -17.88 7.82
C PRO A 362 -8.94 -18.38 7.12
N ILE A 363 -8.63 -19.67 7.23
CA ILE A 363 -7.52 -20.30 6.53
C ILE A 363 -8.07 -21.37 5.60
N GLU A 364 -7.57 -21.41 4.37
CA GLU A 364 -7.82 -22.55 3.48
C GLU A 364 -6.94 -23.69 3.97
N ALA A 365 -7.55 -24.68 4.63
CA ALA A 365 -6.83 -25.84 5.16
C ALA A 365 -6.25 -26.64 3.98
N GLU A 366 -4.96 -26.45 3.71
CA GLU A 366 -4.24 -27.40 2.87
C GLU A 366 -4.11 -28.70 3.66
N THR A 367 -4.53 -29.80 3.05
CA THR A 367 -4.17 -31.15 3.48
C THR A 367 -2.66 -31.33 3.26
N MET A 368 -1.85 -30.73 4.11
CA MET A 368 -0.44 -31.05 4.19
C MET A 368 -0.26 -32.14 5.24
N HIS A 369 0.31 -33.26 4.78
CA HIS A 369 0.71 -34.40 5.58
C HIS A 369 1.88 -34.01 6.48
N TYR A 370 1.61 -33.29 7.57
CA TYR A 370 2.60 -33.13 8.63
C TYR A 370 2.49 -34.33 9.56
N GLU A 371 3.34 -35.32 9.31
CA GLU A 371 3.65 -36.35 10.29
C GLU A 371 4.28 -35.68 11.52
N ALA A 372 3.57 -35.84 12.64
CA ALA A 372 4.01 -35.66 14.03
C ALA A 372 5.37 -34.99 14.26
N PHE A 373 5.38 -33.70 14.60
CA PHE A 373 6.51 -33.05 15.29
C PHE A 373 6.17 -32.72 16.76
N ALA A 374 7.22 -32.87 17.57
CA ALA A 374 7.18 -33.49 18.90
C ALA A 374 7.03 -32.52 20.09
N HIS A 375 6.64 -31.26 19.88
CA HIS A 375 6.73 -30.23 20.94
C HIS A 375 5.44 -29.44 21.20
N VAL A 376 4.42 -29.53 20.34
CA VAL A 376 3.09 -28.96 20.65
C VAL A 376 2.18 -30.08 21.10
N THR A 377 1.85 -30.10 22.39
CA THR A 377 0.98 -31.11 22.97
C THR A 377 -0.50 -30.77 22.77
N THR A 378 -1.38 -31.76 22.87
CA THR A 378 -2.84 -31.53 22.90
C THR A 378 -3.23 -30.55 24.00
N ARG A 379 -2.52 -30.56 25.14
CA ARG A 379 -2.75 -29.61 26.22
C ARG A 379 -2.45 -28.17 25.80
N ASP A 380 -1.39 -27.96 25.02
CA ASP A 380 -1.04 -26.62 24.53
C ASP A 380 -2.05 -26.10 23.51
N LEU A 381 -2.62 -27.00 22.68
CA LEU A 381 -3.70 -26.66 21.75
C LEU A 381 -4.99 -26.28 22.50
N ILE A 382 -5.39 -27.05 23.51
CA ILE A 382 -6.57 -26.73 24.33
C ILE A 382 -6.37 -25.40 25.06
N ALA A 383 -5.20 -25.22 25.70
CA ALA A 383 -4.87 -23.98 26.40
C ALA A 383 -4.84 -22.76 25.45
N ALA A 384 -4.35 -22.95 24.22
CA ALA A 384 -4.37 -21.91 23.19
C ALA A 384 -5.81 -21.57 22.78
N GLN A 385 -6.66 -22.58 22.55
CA GLN A 385 -8.07 -22.38 22.23
C GLN A 385 -8.80 -21.60 23.32
N GLU A 386 -8.63 -21.99 24.59
CA GLU A 386 -9.22 -21.31 25.74
C GLU A 386 -8.72 -19.87 25.86
N GLN A 387 -7.41 -19.62 25.66
CA GLN A 387 -6.85 -18.27 25.69
C GLN A 387 -7.43 -17.37 24.59
N VAL A 388 -7.57 -17.88 23.36
CA VAL A 388 -8.15 -17.10 22.26
C VAL A 388 -9.60 -16.73 22.55
N LEU A 389 -10.40 -17.70 23.01
CA LEU A 389 -11.81 -17.46 23.35
C LEU A 389 -11.97 -16.52 24.55
N ALA A 390 -11.08 -16.60 25.54
CA ALA A 390 -11.09 -15.69 26.68
C ALA A 390 -10.63 -14.27 26.31
N ALA A 391 -9.72 -14.13 25.35
CA ALA A 391 -9.26 -12.84 24.85
C ALA A 391 -10.29 -12.16 23.92
N GLU A 392 -11.26 -12.91 23.38
CA GLU A 392 -12.30 -12.38 22.51
C GLU A 392 -13.33 -11.56 23.31
N SER A 393 -13.08 -10.25 23.39
CA SER A 393 -14.04 -9.28 23.93
C SER A 393 -14.67 -8.45 22.82
N PRO A 394 -15.89 -7.91 23.02
CA PRO A 394 -16.50 -6.96 22.08
C PRO A 394 -15.56 -5.81 21.72
N GLN A 395 -14.83 -5.29 22.71
CA GLN A 395 -13.91 -4.18 22.50
C GLN A 395 -12.70 -4.58 21.66
N ALA A 396 -12.19 -5.80 21.82
CA ALA A 396 -11.09 -6.31 21.02
C ALA A 396 -11.52 -6.52 19.55
N LEU A 397 -12.70 -7.10 19.31
CA LEU A 397 -13.24 -7.29 17.97
C LEU A 397 -13.49 -5.96 17.24
N ILE A 398 -14.07 -4.98 17.92
CA ILE A 398 -14.29 -3.63 17.38
C ILE A 398 -12.95 -2.98 17.00
N THR A 399 -11.95 -3.11 17.87
CA THR A 399 -10.62 -2.51 17.63
C THR A 399 -9.91 -3.20 16.47
N SER A 400 -9.96 -4.53 16.42
CA SER A 400 -9.42 -5.33 15.32
C SER A 400 -10.05 -4.92 13.99
N LEU A 401 -11.39 -4.91 13.90
CA LEU A 401 -12.11 -4.52 12.68
C LEU A 401 -11.73 -3.10 12.23
N ALA A 402 -11.69 -2.14 13.17
CA ALA A 402 -11.37 -0.74 12.88
C ALA A 402 -9.98 -0.52 12.28
N GLN A 403 -9.05 -1.46 12.48
CA GLN A 403 -7.68 -1.41 11.96
C GLN A 403 -7.51 -2.17 10.63
N ARG A 404 -8.53 -2.90 10.16
CA ARG A 404 -8.41 -3.69 8.92
C ARG A 404 -8.53 -2.80 7.67
N PRO A 405 -7.62 -2.93 6.69
CA PRO A 405 -7.70 -2.16 5.45
C PRO A 405 -9.01 -2.35 4.67
N PHE A 406 -9.58 -3.57 4.67
CA PHE A 406 -10.84 -3.83 3.98
C PHE A 406 -12.03 -3.12 4.63
N TRP A 407 -12.00 -2.93 5.96
CA TRP A 407 -13.05 -2.21 6.68
C TRP A 407 -12.97 -0.72 6.38
N GLU A 408 -11.76 -0.17 6.32
CA GLU A 408 -11.55 1.22 5.93
C GLU A 408 -12.13 1.49 4.53
N ALA A 409 -11.82 0.64 3.55
CA ALA A 409 -12.35 0.76 2.20
C ALA A 409 -13.88 0.74 2.19
N TYR A 410 -14.50 -0.27 2.82
CA TYR A 410 -15.95 -0.41 2.91
C TYR A 410 -16.61 0.80 3.59
N ALA A 411 -16.06 1.24 4.73
CA ALA A 411 -16.62 2.32 5.52
C ALA A 411 -16.55 3.67 4.80
N ARG A 412 -15.46 3.93 4.08
CA ARG A 412 -15.30 5.16 3.29
C ARG A 412 -16.32 5.26 2.16
N GLU A 413 -16.61 4.14 1.51
CA GLU A 413 -17.59 4.08 0.44
C GLU A 413 -19.03 4.27 0.96
N HIS A 414 -19.40 3.57 2.04
CA HIS A 414 -20.79 3.52 2.52
C HIS A 414 -21.16 4.66 3.49
N TYR A 415 -20.19 5.28 4.16
CA TYR A 415 -20.42 6.34 5.15
C TYR A 415 -19.72 7.65 4.80
N ALA A 416 -19.54 7.92 3.50
CA ALA A 416 -18.83 9.10 2.99
C ALA A 416 -19.30 10.43 3.64
N GLU A 417 -20.60 10.58 3.89
CA GLU A 417 -21.16 11.78 4.54
C GLU A 417 -20.65 11.96 5.99
N ARG A 418 -20.57 10.88 6.77
CA ARG A 418 -20.07 10.94 8.15
C ARG A 418 -18.58 11.27 8.19
N PHE A 419 -17.82 10.75 7.24
CA PHE A 419 -16.42 11.15 7.07
C PHE A 419 -16.31 12.63 6.75
N ALA A 420 -17.16 13.16 5.85
CA ALA A 420 -17.19 14.58 5.55
C ALA A 420 -17.52 15.44 6.79
N GLN A 421 -18.48 15.02 7.61
CA GLN A 421 -18.87 15.72 8.84
C GLN A 421 -17.76 15.75 9.89
N VAL A 422 -17.12 14.62 10.16
CA VAL A 422 -16.02 14.53 11.14
C VAL A 422 -14.83 15.39 10.69
N ASN A 423 -14.59 15.45 9.39
CA ASN A 423 -13.49 16.20 8.82
C ASN A 423 -13.79 17.71 8.65
N ALA A 424 -15.05 18.13 8.80
CA ALA A 424 -15.49 19.51 8.58
C ALA A 424 -14.81 20.50 9.53
N GLN A 425 -14.55 20.10 10.79
CA GLN A 425 -13.91 20.97 11.79
C GLN A 425 -12.44 21.24 11.44
N SER A 426 -11.64 20.19 11.23
CA SER A 426 -10.21 20.33 10.85
C SER A 426 -10.04 21.10 9.55
N LEU A 427 -11.01 20.95 8.64
CA LEU A 427 -11.09 21.72 7.40
C LEU A 427 -11.43 23.20 7.64
N THR A 428 -12.40 23.51 8.50
CA THR A 428 -12.73 24.91 8.84
C THR A 428 -11.53 25.61 9.48
N LEU A 429 -10.79 24.92 10.35
CA LEU A 429 -9.58 25.44 10.98
C LEU A 429 -8.46 25.66 9.97
N LEU A 430 -8.35 24.77 8.99
CA LEU A 430 -7.44 24.95 7.86
C LEU A 430 -7.80 26.18 7.04
N GLU A 431 -9.05 26.31 6.59
CA GLU A 431 -9.52 27.44 5.79
C GLU A 431 -9.35 28.78 6.54
N ALA A 432 -9.58 28.80 7.85
CA ALA A 432 -9.31 29.96 8.69
C ALA A 432 -7.82 30.31 8.72
N SER A 433 -6.96 29.30 8.90
CA SER A 433 -5.51 29.50 8.91
C SER A 433 -4.98 29.94 7.53
N GLU A 434 -5.61 29.52 6.44
CA GLU A 434 -5.27 29.97 5.07
C GLU A 434 -5.61 31.44 4.87
N LYS A 435 -6.77 31.88 5.38
CA LYS A 435 -7.12 33.30 5.40
C LYS A 435 -6.11 34.10 6.21
N GLU A 436 -5.72 33.63 7.39
CA GLU A 436 -4.70 34.30 8.20
C GLU A 436 -3.35 34.44 7.45
N LEU A 437 -2.94 33.42 6.70
CA LEU A 437 -1.73 33.48 5.87
C LEU A 437 -1.89 34.49 4.72
N ALA A 438 -3.03 34.47 4.01
CA ALA A 438 -3.32 35.39 2.92
C ALA A 438 -3.36 36.86 3.37
N ASN A 439 -3.79 37.08 4.62
CA ASN A 439 -3.90 38.41 5.23
C ASN A 439 -2.57 38.87 5.87
N GLY A 440 -1.52 38.04 5.83
CA GLY A 440 -0.22 38.30 6.45
C GLY A 440 -0.23 38.25 7.98
N THR A 441 -1.27 37.69 8.59
CA THR A 441 -1.40 37.57 10.06
C THR A 441 -0.50 36.48 10.64
N ILE A 442 -0.23 35.43 9.86
CA ILE A 442 0.71 34.35 10.21
C ILE A 442 1.71 34.14 9.08
N ASP A 443 2.90 33.65 9.42
CA ASP A 443 3.94 33.31 8.45
C ASP A 443 3.76 31.90 7.87
N GLU A 444 4.53 31.59 6.81
CA GLU A 444 4.49 30.28 6.15
C GLU A 444 4.86 29.14 7.12
N TRP A 445 5.75 29.40 8.09
CA TRP A 445 6.20 28.40 9.05
C TRP A 445 5.10 27.98 10.03
N LEU A 446 4.41 28.95 10.65
CA LEU A 446 3.34 28.70 11.61
C LEU A 446 2.15 28.03 10.93
N PHE A 447 1.81 28.46 9.71
CA PHE A 447 0.76 27.82 8.94
C PHE A 447 1.11 26.37 8.57
N ASN A 448 2.38 26.07 8.25
CA ASN A 448 2.83 24.69 8.02
C ASN A 448 2.71 23.82 9.29
N GLN A 449 3.14 24.34 10.44
CA GLN A 449 2.99 23.66 11.72
C GLN A 449 1.51 23.36 12.04
N ARG A 450 0.63 24.35 11.88
CA ARG A 450 -0.82 24.17 12.05
C ARG A 450 -1.41 23.17 11.05
N SER A 451 -1.01 23.23 9.78
CA SER A 451 -1.48 22.31 8.73
C SER A 451 -1.12 20.86 9.04
N ILE A 452 0.09 20.60 9.55
CA ILE A 452 0.53 19.28 10.03
C ILE A 452 -0.31 18.86 11.24
N GLY A 453 -0.51 19.76 12.21
CA GLY A 453 -1.39 19.52 13.36
C GLY A 453 -2.81 19.12 12.94
N TYR A 454 -3.43 19.87 12.03
CA TYR A 454 -4.75 19.57 11.49
C TYR A 454 -4.79 18.26 10.71
N MET A 455 -3.69 17.86 10.05
CA MET A 455 -3.60 16.57 9.37
C MET A 455 -3.56 15.41 10.37
N HIS A 456 -2.81 15.55 11.46
CA HIS A 456 -2.82 14.55 12.53
C HIS A 456 -4.19 14.46 13.22
N GLU A 457 -4.82 15.60 13.50
CA GLU A 457 -6.19 15.64 14.02
C GLU A 457 -7.19 15.00 13.05
N TYR A 458 -7.07 15.29 11.76
CA TYR A 458 -7.87 14.66 10.70
C TYR A 458 -7.70 13.13 10.71
N GLN A 459 -6.46 12.63 10.68
CA GLN A 459 -6.19 11.18 10.72
C GLN A 459 -6.69 10.53 12.02
N ALA A 460 -6.55 11.21 13.16
CA ALA A 460 -7.05 10.73 14.44
C ALA A 460 -8.58 10.69 14.47
N ALA A 461 -9.23 11.71 13.91
CA ALA A 461 -10.69 11.79 13.81
C ALA A 461 -11.26 10.71 12.89
N GLU A 462 -10.61 10.45 11.74
CA GLU A 462 -10.99 9.34 10.85
C GLU A 462 -10.82 7.97 11.53
N ARG A 463 -9.69 7.73 12.20
CA ARG A 463 -9.48 6.49 12.97
C ARG A 463 -10.53 6.31 14.06
N LYS A 464 -10.91 7.40 14.74
CA LYS A 464 -11.97 7.40 15.74
C LYS A 464 -13.32 7.06 15.09
N LEU A 465 -13.65 7.65 13.94
CA LEU A 465 -14.88 7.36 13.20
C LEU A 465 -14.93 5.90 12.75
N LEU A 466 -13.84 5.36 12.20
CA LEU A 466 -13.75 3.95 11.81
C LEU A 466 -14.04 3.01 12.98
N ARG A 467 -13.55 3.34 14.18
CA ARG A 467 -13.84 2.59 15.41
C ARG A 467 -15.29 2.73 15.86
N THR A 468 -15.87 3.92 15.76
CA THR A 468 -17.30 4.14 16.07
C THR A 468 -18.19 3.35 15.12
N LEU A 469 -17.92 3.39 13.81
CA LEU A 469 -18.67 2.64 12.80
C LEU A 469 -18.55 1.12 13.03
N ALA A 470 -17.36 0.64 13.42
CA ALA A 470 -17.15 -0.76 13.77
C ALA A 470 -17.98 -1.16 15.02
N ALA A 471 -18.07 -0.28 16.02
CA ALA A 471 -18.89 -0.50 17.21
C ALA A 471 -20.39 -0.54 16.90
N GLU A 472 -20.88 0.39 16.08
CA GLU A 472 -22.28 0.41 15.62
C GLU A 472 -22.63 -0.86 14.84
N LEU A 473 -21.72 -1.32 13.97
CA LEU A 473 -21.91 -2.56 13.24
C LEU A 473 -21.98 -3.76 14.19
N TYR A 474 -21.07 -3.84 15.17
CA TYR A 474 -21.06 -4.90 16.16
C TYR A 474 -22.37 -4.97 16.94
N GLN A 475 -22.90 -3.83 17.39
CA GLN A 475 -24.18 -3.73 18.10
C GLN A 475 -25.37 -4.15 17.23
N ARG A 476 -25.40 -3.74 15.95
CA ARG A 476 -26.48 -4.13 15.03
C ARG A 476 -26.53 -5.64 14.77
N LEU A 477 -25.37 -6.29 14.77
CA LEU A 477 -25.25 -7.73 14.53
C LEU A 477 -25.43 -8.57 15.81
N ASN A 478 -25.29 -7.98 16.99
CA ASN A 478 -25.44 -8.62 18.29
C ASN A 478 -26.35 -7.74 19.20
N PRO A 479 -27.66 -7.71 18.94
CA PRO A 479 -28.62 -6.83 19.61
C PRO A 479 -28.87 -7.17 21.08
#